data_AF-A0A511NFV7-F1
#
_entry.id   AF-A0A511NFV7-F1
#
_cell.length_a   1.000
_cell.length_b   1.000
_cell.length_c   1.000
_cell.angle_alpha   90.00
_cell.angle_beta   90.00
_cell.angle_gamma   90.00
#
_symmetry.space_group_name_H-M   'P 1'
#
loop_
_entity.id
_entity.type
_entity.pdbx_description
1 polymer ?
#
loop_
_entity_poly.entity_id
_entity_poly.type
_entity_poly.pdbx_seq_one_letter_code
_entity_poly.pdbx_strand_id
1 'polypeptide(L)'
;MKLKITLLFLLFVLYTNAQTKDFKLGKVSEQEIKLNQVPFEKDADAVILSEEGKMELTPANYYLTVKRRIKILTEKGIDEANIQLSYYSKNKREAISGIKGSTINIVNGTEQISAIDEKEIFEVSINELYSAKKFTFPNVKVGSIIEYIYRKSSEHNFSIDAWNFQHELPTLLSKFRLNNQAYGTYSIISIGDALNTKYKGKSSATEWVLTNIPSYKQLRYVYNPQDQSERIKIQADNYHTDGAKKTTVNAWKDLIQDINNQYDSYRNPFAVKDIAQNIPNGKDEIETLRNVIHYINTNVKWNRFYGIIPSRSNKTLLKEKSGSTADMNLLLHEILTAKGFETSLILFSSRHHGQILFSYPIVNQFNSVLTVVKLNKGTSNVILDASKLNKEQIEFGPLDAFNYHGVVLKKGEPSFVKLNQKLSYYESSMKYDFMNNGNLVLYRKDKLNGYFYDDDVDEKNVLNRFVTESLDVRLDEEKSDKTFFETDSYVKNYRAKAIIPNAPFYTFINPLREFLKHYTFEDKNRQRKIEFDYPYLFNIQVKSKIPEGYEVVIDEKYKAHHKIELGLEYYQEAKVKDGQLILAIQFLLPEGVYEAEKYNELKQFFEKIKIEAVKEILMKKK
;
A
#
# COMPACT_ATOMS: atom_id res chain seq x y z
N MET A 1 -8.12 -29.11 -73.57
CA MET A 1 -8.25 -30.30 -72.69
C MET A 1 -6.91 -30.52 -71.99
N LYS A 2 -6.94 -30.59 -70.65
CA LYS A 2 -5.87 -31.01 -69.72
C LYS A 2 -4.67 -30.08 -69.42
N LEU A 3 -4.66 -29.69 -68.14
CA LEU A 3 -3.53 -29.59 -67.20
C LEU A 3 -2.37 -28.64 -67.51
N LYS A 4 -2.28 -27.58 -66.69
CA LYS A 4 -1.08 -27.28 -65.86
C LYS A 4 -1.50 -26.36 -64.71
N ILE A 5 -2.12 -26.97 -63.70
CA ILE A 5 -2.19 -26.44 -62.33
C ILE A 5 -0.87 -26.86 -61.68
N THR A 6 0.10 -25.96 -61.61
CA THR A 6 1.26 -26.12 -60.73
C THR A 6 1.91 -24.76 -60.50
N LEU A 7 2.24 -24.46 -59.24
CA LEU A 7 3.13 -23.39 -58.79
C LEU A 7 2.51 -22.02 -58.44
N LEU A 8 1.46 -22.00 -57.61
CA LEU A 8 1.18 -20.86 -56.73
C LEU A 8 0.72 -21.33 -55.34
N PHE A 9 1.50 -22.24 -54.75
CA PHE A 9 1.23 -22.77 -53.41
C PHE A 9 2.53 -23.07 -52.67
N LEU A 10 3.43 -22.07 -52.57
CA LEU A 10 4.64 -22.22 -51.75
C LEU A 10 5.25 -20.87 -51.38
N LEU A 11 4.48 -20.02 -50.70
CA LEU A 11 5.00 -18.86 -49.96
C LEU A 11 4.05 -18.44 -48.82
N PHE A 12 3.35 -19.42 -48.22
CA PHE A 12 2.96 -19.33 -46.81
C PHE A 12 4.07 -20.02 -46.01
N VAL A 13 5.22 -19.36 -45.90
CA VAL A 13 6.17 -19.71 -44.83
C VAL A 13 5.49 -19.31 -43.54
N LEU A 14 4.89 -20.31 -42.92
CA LEU A 14 4.52 -20.35 -41.53
C LEU A 14 5.69 -19.76 -40.72
N TYR A 15 5.54 -18.53 -40.24
CA TYR A 15 6.31 -18.01 -39.11
C TYR A 15 5.82 -18.69 -37.84
N THR A 16 5.94 -20.03 -37.77
CA THR A 16 5.82 -20.79 -36.54
C THR A 16 7.20 -20.90 -35.92
N ASN A 17 7.75 -19.78 -35.45
CA ASN A 17 8.81 -19.76 -34.44
C ASN A 17 8.18 -19.32 -33.12
N ALA A 18 7.29 -20.14 -32.57
CA ALA A 18 6.71 -19.94 -31.25
C ALA A 18 7.27 -20.93 -30.22
N GLN A 19 8.49 -21.43 -30.43
CA GLN A 19 9.27 -21.97 -29.32
C GLN A 19 10.05 -20.80 -28.72
N THR A 20 9.65 -20.37 -27.52
CA THR A 20 10.45 -19.45 -26.72
C THR A 20 11.80 -20.12 -26.48
N LYS A 21 12.89 -19.54 -27.02
CA LYS A 21 14.24 -20.07 -26.81
C LYS A 21 14.52 -20.08 -25.31
N ASP A 22 15.09 -21.18 -24.81
CA ASP A 22 15.51 -21.26 -23.41
C ASP A 22 16.53 -20.16 -23.07
N PHE A 23 16.40 -19.59 -21.88
CA PHE A 23 17.28 -18.55 -21.37
C PHE A 23 18.72 -19.06 -21.26
N LYS A 24 19.63 -18.44 -22.03
CA LYS A 24 21.07 -18.72 -22.02
C LYS A 24 21.84 -17.46 -21.61
N LEU A 25 22.53 -17.56 -20.47
CA LEU A 25 23.49 -16.55 -20.00
C LEU A 25 24.59 -16.33 -21.04
N GLY A 26 25.10 -15.10 -21.10
CA GLY A 26 26.21 -14.65 -21.93
C GLY A 26 25.87 -14.46 -23.40
N LYS A 27 24.59 -14.56 -23.78
CA LYS A 27 24.14 -14.38 -25.17
C LYS A 27 22.99 -13.39 -25.23
N VAL A 28 23.30 -12.16 -25.62
CA VAL A 28 22.31 -11.10 -25.83
C VAL A 28 21.99 -10.96 -27.31
N SER A 29 20.73 -10.67 -27.62
CA SER A 29 20.26 -10.43 -28.98
C SER A 29 20.45 -8.96 -29.38
N GLU A 30 20.53 -8.69 -30.68
CA GLU A 30 20.56 -7.30 -31.17
C GLU A 30 19.35 -6.48 -30.71
N GLN A 31 18.18 -7.11 -30.56
CA GLN A 31 16.97 -6.46 -30.08
C GLN A 31 17.13 -6.00 -28.62
N GLU A 32 17.66 -6.86 -27.75
CA GLU A 32 17.96 -6.53 -26.36
C GLU A 32 19.03 -5.43 -26.25
N ILE A 33 20.03 -5.44 -27.13
CA ILE A 33 21.08 -4.42 -27.18
C ILE A 33 20.50 -3.05 -27.57
N LYS A 34 19.67 -3.02 -28.62
CA LYS A 34 19.12 -1.79 -29.23
C LYS A 34 17.91 -1.23 -28.47
N LEU A 35 17.38 -1.93 -27.46
CA LEU A 35 16.25 -1.47 -26.66
C LEU A 35 16.69 -0.31 -25.75
N ASN A 36 16.19 0.88 -26.05
CA ASN A 36 16.48 2.11 -25.30
C ASN A 36 15.26 2.65 -24.53
N GLN A 37 14.06 2.09 -24.75
CA GLN A 37 12.82 2.46 -24.08
C GLN A 37 11.83 1.30 -24.13
N VAL A 38 11.01 1.13 -23.10
CA VAL A 38 9.94 0.13 -23.06
C VAL A 38 8.66 0.70 -23.69
N PRO A 39 8.10 0.11 -24.77
CA PRO A 39 6.97 0.71 -25.49
C PRO A 39 5.70 0.91 -24.66
N PHE A 40 5.45 0.02 -23.70
CA PHE A 40 4.27 0.03 -22.83
C PHE A 40 4.50 0.71 -21.47
N GLU A 41 5.73 1.17 -21.18
CA GLU A 41 6.10 1.86 -19.94
C GLU A 41 7.30 2.78 -20.22
N LYS A 42 7.02 3.89 -20.91
CA LYS A 42 8.04 4.73 -21.55
C LYS A 42 9.00 5.43 -20.58
N ASP A 43 8.59 5.55 -19.33
CA ASP A 43 9.28 6.18 -18.21
C ASP A 43 10.13 5.19 -17.38
N ALA A 44 10.22 3.92 -17.80
CA ALA A 44 11.01 2.91 -17.11
C ALA A 44 12.52 3.21 -17.15
N ASP A 45 13.15 3.22 -15.98
CA ASP A 45 14.59 3.43 -15.79
C ASP A 45 15.43 2.17 -16.13
N ALA A 46 14.82 1.00 -16.00
CA ALA A 46 15.38 -0.30 -16.38
C ALA A 46 14.24 -1.27 -16.76
N VAL A 47 14.58 -2.40 -17.37
CA VAL A 47 13.60 -3.41 -17.82
C VAL A 47 14.14 -4.82 -17.67
N ILE A 48 13.31 -5.75 -17.16
CA ILE A 48 13.60 -7.18 -17.21
C ILE A 48 13.37 -7.65 -18.65
N LEU A 49 14.44 -7.91 -19.38
CA LEU A 49 14.39 -8.40 -20.76
C LEU A 49 13.84 -9.83 -20.80
N SER A 50 14.34 -10.67 -19.90
CA SER A 50 13.85 -12.03 -19.74
C SER A 50 14.17 -12.58 -18.36
N GLU A 51 13.29 -13.45 -17.87
CA GLU A 51 13.53 -14.22 -16.65
C GLU A 51 12.91 -15.62 -16.74
N GLU A 52 13.53 -16.55 -16.03
CA GLU A 52 13.11 -17.94 -15.95
C GLU A 52 13.20 -18.44 -14.51
N GLY A 53 12.08 -18.93 -14.00
CA GLY A 53 11.98 -19.69 -12.77
C GLY A 53 11.75 -21.17 -13.05
N LYS A 54 12.58 -22.04 -12.52
CA LYS A 54 12.37 -23.49 -12.53
C LYS A 54 12.27 -24.00 -11.10
N MET A 55 11.07 -24.43 -10.72
CA MET A 55 10.81 -25.03 -9.42
C MET A 55 10.81 -26.54 -9.49
N GLU A 56 11.56 -27.17 -8.60
CA GLU A 56 11.53 -28.60 -8.30
C GLU A 56 10.91 -28.76 -6.92
N LEU A 57 9.64 -29.18 -6.88
CA LEU A 57 8.90 -29.42 -5.65
C LEU A 57 9.02 -30.90 -5.30
N THR A 58 9.58 -31.20 -4.13
CA THR A 58 9.82 -32.55 -3.62
C THR A 58 8.93 -32.81 -2.39
N PRO A 59 8.83 -34.05 -1.88
CA PRO A 59 7.97 -34.36 -0.75
C PRO A 59 8.22 -33.54 0.53
N ALA A 60 9.45 -33.08 0.76
CA ALA A 60 9.83 -32.33 1.96
C ALA A 60 10.33 -30.91 1.68
N ASN A 61 10.78 -30.63 0.46
CA ASN A 61 11.48 -29.38 0.12
C ASN A 61 11.05 -28.85 -1.24
N TYR A 62 11.33 -27.58 -1.50
CA TYR A 62 11.38 -27.07 -2.87
C TYR A 62 12.72 -26.42 -3.18
N TYR A 63 13.07 -26.44 -4.47
CA TYR A 63 14.23 -25.78 -5.03
C TYR A 63 13.79 -24.90 -6.19
N LEU A 64 14.05 -23.60 -6.12
CA LEU A 64 13.76 -22.65 -7.18
C LEU A 64 15.07 -22.16 -7.77
N THR A 65 15.31 -22.49 -9.04
CA THR A 65 16.39 -21.89 -9.83
C THR A 65 15.85 -20.68 -10.56
N VAL A 66 16.47 -19.53 -10.36
CA VAL A 66 16.06 -18.26 -10.95
C VAL A 66 17.15 -17.78 -11.88
N LYS A 67 16.79 -17.41 -13.11
CA LYS A 67 17.64 -16.67 -14.03
C LYS A 67 16.96 -15.37 -14.39
N ARG A 68 17.71 -14.26 -14.44
CA ARG A 68 17.16 -12.95 -14.80
C ARG A 68 18.17 -12.15 -15.61
N ARG A 69 17.66 -11.40 -16.59
CA ARG A 69 18.40 -10.43 -17.39
C ARG A 69 17.68 -9.09 -17.38
N ILE A 70 18.41 -8.03 -17.02
CA ILE A 70 17.91 -6.66 -16.90
C ILE A 70 18.73 -5.75 -17.81
N LYS A 71 18.08 -4.81 -18.49
CA LYS A 71 18.70 -3.74 -19.26
C LYS A 71 18.56 -2.42 -18.51
N ILE A 72 19.65 -1.67 -18.39
CA ILE A 72 19.67 -0.33 -17.81
C ILE A 72 19.37 0.69 -18.91
N LEU A 73 18.34 1.52 -18.72
CA LEU A 73 17.84 2.47 -19.73
C LEU A 73 18.22 3.92 -19.40
N THR A 74 18.33 4.26 -18.12
CA THR A 74 18.67 5.61 -17.64
C THR A 74 19.73 5.55 -16.54
N GLU A 75 20.24 6.72 -16.11
CA GLU A 75 21.18 6.82 -15.00
C GLU A 75 20.57 6.32 -13.68
N LYS A 76 19.28 6.61 -13.42
CA LYS A 76 18.57 6.10 -12.24
C LYS A 76 18.48 4.58 -12.24
N GLY A 77 18.39 3.97 -13.41
CA GLY A 77 18.36 2.50 -13.55
C GLY A 77 19.65 1.82 -13.10
N ILE A 78 20.76 2.54 -12.94
CA ILE A 78 22.02 1.97 -12.44
C ILE A 78 21.84 1.38 -11.03
N ASP A 79 20.92 1.91 -10.23
CA ASP A 79 20.64 1.39 -8.88
C ASP A 79 20.17 -0.07 -8.88
N GLU A 80 19.54 -0.52 -9.97
CA GLU A 80 19.11 -1.92 -10.18
C GLU A 80 20.29 -2.91 -10.28
N ALA A 81 21.53 -2.41 -10.36
CA ALA A 81 22.74 -3.21 -10.25
C ALA A 81 22.99 -3.74 -8.82
N ASN A 82 22.34 -3.18 -7.81
CA ASN A 82 22.48 -3.59 -6.42
C ASN A 82 21.39 -4.62 -6.07
N ILE A 83 21.74 -5.90 -6.05
CA ILE A 83 20.78 -6.97 -5.83
C ILE A 83 20.74 -7.35 -4.35
N GLN A 84 19.52 -7.43 -3.81
CA GLN A 84 19.24 -7.98 -2.48
C GLN A 84 18.27 -9.16 -2.60
N LEU A 85 18.70 -10.35 -2.19
CA LEU A 85 17.87 -11.55 -2.17
C LEU A 85 17.59 -11.97 -0.72
N SER A 86 16.39 -11.66 -0.22
CA SER A 86 15.95 -11.99 1.14
C SER A 86 15.43 -13.44 1.25
N TYR A 87 15.69 -14.11 2.37
CA TYR A 87 15.22 -15.46 2.66
C TYR A 87 15.02 -15.69 4.18
N TYR A 88 14.16 -16.63 4.55
CA TYR A 88 13.91 -16.98 5.95
C TYR A 88 15.07 -17.81 6.50
N SER A 89 15.96 -17.19 7.28
CA SER A 89 17.21 -17.80 7.75
C SER A 89 17.07 -18.49 9.11
N LYS A 90 16.00 -18.21 9.87
CA LYS A 90 15.81 -18.82 11.20
C LYS A 90 15.72 -20.34 11.09
N ASN A 91 16.48 -21.03 11.95
CA ASN A 91 16.63 -22.48 11.96
C ASN A 91 17.14 -23.09 10.63
N LYS A 92 17.78 -22.30 9.75
CA LYS A 92 18.31 -22.74 8.45
C LYS A 92 17.28 -23.35 7.51
N ARG A 93 16.00 -22.96 7.63
CA ARG A 93 14.90 -23.52 6.82
C ARG A 93 14.92 -23.08 5.36
N GLU A 94 15.52 -21.93 5.06
CA GLU A 94 15.79 -21.48 3.69
C GLU A 94 17.26 -21.12 3.48
N ALA A 95 17.72 -21.26 2.24
CA ALA A 95 19.04 -20.80 1.83
C ALA A 95 19.04 -20.30 0.38
N ILE A 96 19.97 -19.38 0.10
CA ILE A 96 20.28 -18.92 -1.25
C ILE A 96 21.72 -19.33 -1.58
N SER A 97 21.91 -19.94 -2.73
CA SER A 97 23.18 -20.50 -3.18
C SER A 97 23.36 -20.36 -4.69
N GLY A 98 24.57 -20.67 -5.18
CA GLY A 98 24.85 -20.73 -6.62
C GLY A 98 24.68 -19.39 -7.34
N ILE A 99 24.87 -18.27 -6.63
CA ILE A 99 24.80 -16.94 -7.23
C ILE A 99 25.95 -16.79 -8.23
N LYS A 100 25.63 -16.51 -9.48
CA LYS A 100 26.57 -16.13 -10.53
C LYS A 100 25.93 -15.04 -11.38
N GLY A 101 26.73 -14.13 -11.91
CA GLY A 101 26.21 -13.11 -12.81
C GLY A 101 27.32 -12.25 -13.41
N SER A 102 26.94 -11.47 -14.40
CA SER A 102 27.85 -10.55 -15.09
C SER A 102 27.14 -9.34 -15.69
N THR A 103 27.87 -8.25 -15.81
CA THR A 103 27.51 -7.08 -16.62
C THR A 103 28.03 -7.28 -18.04
N ILE A 104 27.19 -7.01 -19.03
CA ILE A 104 27.49 -7.05 -20.46
C ILE A 104 27.39 -5.63 -20.99
N ASN A 105 28.52 -5.11 -21.47
CA ASN A 105 28.62 -3.82 -22.13
C ASN A 105 28.94 -4.01 -23.61
N ILE A 106 28.36 -3.18 -24.48
CA ILE A 106 28.74 -3.16 -25.90
C ILE A 106 29.75 -2.03 -26.11
N VAL A 107 30.99 -2.39 -26.46
CA VAL A 107 32.06 -1.45 -26.75
C VAL A 107 32.56 -1.72 -28.16
N ASN A 108 32.46 -0.73 -29.05
CA ASN A 108 32.82 -0.86 -30.47
C ASN A 108 32.15 -2.07 -31.16
N GLY A 109 30.86 -2.31 -30.85
CA GLY A 109 30.08 -3.43 -31.40
C GLY A 109 30.44 -4.81 -30.83
N THR A 110 31.36 -4.89 -29.87
CA THR A 110 31.78 -6.15 -29.23
C THR A 110 31.27 -6.22 -27.79
N GLU A 111 30.86 -7.42 -27.35
CA GLU A 111 30.44 -7.68 -25.97
C GLU A 111 31.67 -7.71 -25.04
N GLN A 112 31.64 -6.89 -23.99
CA GLN A 112 32.59 -6.90 -22.88
C GLN A 112 31.86 -7.35 -21.62
N ILE A 113 32.26 -8.51 -21.09
CA ILE A 113 31.63 -9.16 -19.94
C ILE A 113 32.46 -8.92 -18.68
N SER A 114 31.83 -8.40 -17.62
CA SER A 114 32.42 -8.22 -16.29
C SER A 114 31.66 -9.07 -15.28
N ALA A 115 32.25 -10.17 -14.80
CA ALA A 115 31.62 -11.06 -13.83
C ALA A 115 31.62 -10.45 -12.42
N ILE A 116 30.60 -10.79 -11.62
CA ILE A 116 30.59 -10.53 -10.18
C ILE A 116 31.69 -11.38 -9.51
N ASP A 117 32.45 -10.80 -8.59
CA ASP A 117 33.37 -11.56 -7.74
C ASP A 117 32.57 -12.28 -6.64
N GLU A 118 32.76 -13.59 -6.51
CA GLU A 118 32.10 -14.40 -5.47
C GLU A 118 32.43 -13.89 -4.05
N LYS A 119 33.58 -13.23 -3.86
CA LYS A 119 33.98 -12.62 -2.59
C LYS A 119 33.19 -11.36 -2.24
N GLU A 120 32.54 -10.73 -3.22
CA GLU A 120 31.73 -9.52 -3.05
C GLU A 120 30.24 -9.84 -2.82
N ILE A 121 29.92 -11.12 -2.56
CA ILE A 121 28.58 -11.56 -2.19
C ILE A 121 28.50 -11.68 -0.67
N PHE A 122 27.79 -10.74 -0.05
CA PHE A 122 27.69 -10.62 1.40
C PHE A 122 26.38 -11.21 1.93
N GLU A 123 26.42 -11.77 3.13
CA GLU A 123 25.21 -12.12 3.88
C GLU A 123 24.98 -11.09 4.99
N VAL A 124 23.75 -10.58 5.09
CA VAL A 124 23.37 -9.56 6.06
C VAL A 124 22.10 -10.00 6.78
N SER A 125 22.10 -9.92 8.11
CA SER A 125 20.90 -10.16 8.93
C SER A 125 19.90 -9.00 8.77
N ILE A 126 18.63 -9.32 8.51
CA ILE A 126 17.54 -8.32 8.42
C ILE A 126 16.83 -8.21 9.78
N ASN A 127 16.42 -9.34 10.34
CA ASN A 127 15.77 -9.45 11.65
C ASN A 127 15.91 -10.89 12.19
N GLU A 128 15.20 -11.24 13.27
CA GLU A 128 15.26 -12.56 13.90
C GLU A 128 14.74 -13.71 13.03
N LEU A 129 14.02 -13.42 11.94
CA LEU A 129 13.43 -14.39 11.02
C LEU A 129 14.17 -14.45 9.66
N TYR A 130 14.72 -13.32 9.18
CA TYR A 130 15.20 -13.15 7.81
C TYR A 130 16.66 -12.69 7.72
N SER A 131 17.35 -13.16 6.69
CA SER A 131 18.64 -12.64 6.21
C SER A 131 18.55 -12.34 4.71
N ALA A 132 19.55 -11.66 4.16
CA ALA A 132 19.67 -11.44 2.71
C ALA A 132 21.08 -11.68 2.20
N LYS A 133 21.18 -12.16 0.95
CA LYS A 133 22.40 -12.08 0.15
C LYS A 133 22.41 -10.75 -0.62
N LYS A 134 23.50 -9.98 -0.51
CA LYS A 134 23.70 -8.71 -1.21
C LYS A 134 24.92 -8.78 -2.12
N PHE A 135 24.80 -8.26 -3.33
CA PHE A 135 25.91 -8.15 -4.28
C PHE A 135 25.62 -7.04 -5.29
N THR A 136 26.67 -6.47 -5.86
CA THR A 136 26.57 -5.38 -6.85
C THR A 136 27.27 -5.79 -8.14
N PHE A 137 26.64 -5.48 -9.26
CA PHE A 137 27.22 -5.71 -10.58
C PHE A 137 28.33 -4.68 -10.90
N PRO A 138 29.53 -5.10 -11.33
CA PRO A 138 30.60 -4.18 -11.68
C PRO A 138 30.37 -3.53 -13.05
N ASN A 139 31.00 -2.36 -13.29
CA ASN A 139 31.04 -1.70 -14.60
C ASN A 139 29.66 -1.43 -15.25
N VAL A 140 28.62 -1.21 -14.43
CA VAL A 140 27.28 -0.87 -14.93
C VAL A 140 27.22 0.60 -15.35
N LYS A 141 26.63 0.84 -16.52
CA LYS A 141 26.37 2.16 -17.12
C LYS A 141 25.05 2.11 -17.89
N VAL A 142 24.58 3.27 -18.33
CA VAL A 142 23.41 3.34 -19.23
C VAL A 142 23.65 2.48 -20.46
N GLY A 143 22.67 1.63 -20.79
CA GLY A 143 22.77 0.67 -21.89
C GLY A 143 23.42 -0.68 -21.51
N SER A 144 23.96 -0.85 -20.30
CA SER A 144 24.43 -2.15 -19.82
C SER A 144 23.29 -3.16 -19.72
N ILE A 145 23.62 -4.44 -19.92
CA ILE A 145 22.75 -5.56 -19.61
C ILE A 145 23.38 -6.32 -18.44
N ILE A 146 22.66 -6.49 -17.34
CA ILE A 146 23.08 -7.34 -16.22
C ILE A 146 22.29 -8.64 -16.27
N GLU A 147 22.94 -9.75 -15.92
CA GLU A 147 22.26 -11.04 -15.83
C GLU A 147 22.82 -11.88 -14.69
N TYR A 148 21.96 -12.65 -14.05
CA TYR A 148 22.34 -13.51 -12.93
C TYR A 148 21.48 -14.76 -12.84
N ILE A 149 22.03 -15.74 -12.13
CA ILE A 149 21.38 -16.97 -11.71
C ILE A 149 21.60 -17.19 -10.23
N TYR A 150 20.61 -17.75 -9.54
CA TYR A 150 20.76 -18.27 -8.18
C TYR A 150 19.79 -19.42 -7.94
N ARG A 151 20.01 -20.15 -6.84
CA ARG A 151 19.12 -21.21 -6.37
C ARG A 151 18.65 -20.93 -4.95
N LYS A 152 17.33 -20.88 -4.75
CA LYS A 152 16.69 -20.89 -3.43
C LYS A 152 16.30 -22.33 -3.07
N SER A 153 16.60 -22.75 -1.85
CA SER A 153 16.09 -23.99 -1.26
C SER A 153 15.26 -23.67 -0.02
N SER A 154 14.19 -24.43 0.22
CA SER A 154 13.32 -24.23 1.39
C SER A 154 12.63 -25.51 1.81
N GLU A 155 12.55 -25.72 3.13
CA GLU A 155 11.77 -26.77 3.79
C GLU A 155 10.29 -26.39 3.93
N HIS A 156 9.90 -25.16 3.58
CA HIS A 156 8.53 -24.68 3.74
C HIS A 156 7.68 -24.98 2.49
N ASN A 157 7.19 -26.21 2.38
CA ASN A 157 6.45 -26.66 1.20
C ASN A 157 4.92 -26.61 1.32
N PHE A 158 4.32 -25.94 2.32
CA PHE A 158 2.86 -25.90 2.51
C PHE A 158 2.17 -24.73 1.81
N SER A 159 2.81 -23.56 1.81
CA SER A 159 2.36 -22.35 1.12
C SER A 159 3.57 -21.67 0.48
N ILE A 160 3.68 -21.81 -0.83
CA ILE A 160 4.87 -21.43 -1.59
C ILE A 160 4.50 -20.27 -2.53
N ASP A 161 5.12 -19.11 -2.34
CA ASP A 161 5.15 -18.06 -3.36
C ASP A 161 6.09 -18.51 -4.49
N ALA A 162 5.52 -19.21 -5.48
CA ALA A 162 6.30 -20.01 -6.42
C ALA A 162 7.02 -19.18 -7.47
N TRP A 163 6.34 -18.18 -8.03
CA TRP A 163 6.92 -17.26 -9.01
C TRP A 163 6.13 -15.97 -9.17
N ASN A 164 6.83 -14.84 -9.18
CA ASN A 164 6.28 -13.52 -9.52
C ASN A 164 6.65 -13.19 -10.97
N PHE A 165 5.67 -12.87 -11.80
CA PHE A 165 5.86 -12.43 -13.18
C PHE A 165 5.93 -10.91 -13.31
N GLN A 166 5.33 -10.19 -12.37
CA GLN A 166 5.27 -8.74 -12.33
C GLN A 166 6.11 -8.18 -11.16
N HIS A 167 6.97 -7.19 -11.46
CA HIS A 167 7.99 -6.65 -10.54
C HIS A 167 7.96 -5.10 -10.53
N GLU A 168 8.89 -4.46 -9.82
CA GLU A 168 9.09 -2.99 -9.87
C GLU A 168 9.53 -2.48 -11.23
N LEU A 169 10.16 -3.36 -12.01
CA LEU A 169 10.56 -3.11 -13.37
C LEU A 169 9.53 -3.74 -14.31
N PRO A 170 9.22 -3.09 -15.45
CA PRO A 170 8.50 -3.76 -16.52
C PRO A 170 9.28 -4.98 -17.00
N THR A 171 8.56 -6.01 -17.44
CA THR A 171 9.13 -7.29 -17.86
C THR A 171 8.65 -7.65 -19.26
N LEU A 172 9.59 -7.84 -20.20
CA LEU A 172 9.25 -8.23 -21.57
C LEU A 172 8.84 -9.70 -21.66
N LEU A 173 9.52 -10.59 -20.95
CA LEU A 173 9.27 -12.03 -20.95
C LEU A 173 9.56 -12.63 -19.58
N SER A 174 8.55 -13.26 -18.98
CA SER A 174 8.72 -14.02 -17.73
C SER A 174 8.17 -15.42 -17.90
N LYS A 175 8.98 -16.40 -17.51
CA LYS A 175 8.69 -17.83 -17.66
C LYS A 175 8.83 -18.57 -16.35
N PHE A 176 7.85 -19.40 -16.01
CA PHE A 176 7.89 -20.29 -14.87
C PHE A 176 7.62 -21.74 -15.27
N ARG A 177 8.40 -22.66 -14.73
CA ARG A 177 8.24 -24.11 -14.90
C ARG A 177 8.18 -24.79 -13.54
N LEU A 178 7.16 -25.61 -13.34
CA LEU A 178 6.99 -26.43 -12.16
C LEU A 178 7.21 -27.91 -12.49
N ASN A 179 8.20 -28.52 -11.85
CA ASN A 179 8.36 -29.96 -11.76
C ASN A 179 7.87 -30.41 -10.38
N ASN A 180 6.63 -30.91 -10.31
CA ASN A 180 6.04 -31.37 -9.06
C ASN A 180 6.28 -32.87 -8.87
N GLN A 181 7.09 -33.21 -7.86
CA GLN A 181 7.42 -34.57 -7.43
C GLN A 181 7.00 -34.81 -5.97
N ALA A 182 6.22 -33.92 -5.36
CA ALA A 182 5.79 -34.06 -3.97
C ALA A 182 4.71 -35.13 -3.80
N TYR A 183 4.70 -35.76 -2.62
CA TYR A 183 3.58 -36.59 -2.17
C TYR A 183 2.50 -35.66 -1.60
N GLY A 184 1.27 -35.76 -2.10
CA GLY A 184 0.13 -34.95 -1.64
C GLY A 184 -0.51 -34.13 -2.76
N THR A 185 -1.68 -33.56 -2.47
CA THR A 185 -2.40 -32.71 -3.42
C THR A 185 -2.05 -31.25 -3.16
N TYR A 186 -1.73 -30.55 -4.25
CA TYR A 186 -1.36 -29.15 -4.25
C TYR A 186 -2.27 -28.38 -5.19
N SER A 187 -2.82 -27.29 -4.69
CA SER A 187 -3.56 -26.30 -5.46
C SER A 187 -2.60 -25.25 -6.01
N ILE A 188 -2.66 -25.05 -7.33
CA ILE A 188 -1.95 -23.95 -8.00
C ILE A 188 -2.91 -22.77 -8.08
N ILE A 189 -2.54 -21.67 -7.42
CA ILE A 189 -3.33 -20.44 -7.35
C ILE A 189 -2.65 -19.41 -8.25
N SER A 190 -3.36 -19.01 -9.31
CA SER A 190 -2.94 -17.89 -10.17
C SER A 190 -3.53 -16.60 -9.62
N ILE A 191 -2.69 -15.58 -9.49
CA ILE A 191 -3.07 -14.24 -9.03
C ILE A 191 -2.68 -13.26 -10.14
N GLY A 192 -3.53 -12.30 -10.44
CA GLY A 192 -3.32 -11.31 -11.50
C GLY A 192 -4.21 -11.52 -12.72
N ASP A 193 -4.50 -10.43 -13.41
CA ASP A 193 -5.51 -10.41 -14.46
C ASP A 193 -5.00 -11.11 -15.73
N ALA A 194 -3.71 -10.99 -16.06
CA ALA A 194 -3.12 -11.58 -17.26
C ALA A 194 -2.94 -13.11 -17.11
N LEU A 195 -2.46 -13.58 -15.96
CA LEU A 195 -2.39 -15.01 -15.66
C LEU A 195 -3.78 -15.64 -15.68
N ASN A 196 -4.75 -15.04 -14.99
CA ASN A 196 -6.11 -15.57 -14.97
C ASN A 196 -6.73 -15.54 -16.36
N THR A 197 -6.54 -14.49 -17.16
CA THR A 197 -7.06 -14.46 -18.53
C THR A 197 -6.44 -15.56 -19.40
N LYS A 198 -5.13 -15.83 -19.28
CA LYS A 198 -4.41 -16.78 -20.15
C LYS A 198 -4.50 -18.25 -19.70
N TYR A 199 -4.62 -18.50 -18.40
CA TYR A 199 -4.49 -19.83 -17.80
C TYR A 199 -5.71 -20.32 -16.99
N LYS A 200 -6.77 -19.51 -16.86
CA LYS A 200 -8.02 -19.97 -16.21
C LYS A 200 -8.53 -21.27 -16.84
N GLY A 201 -8.86 -22.24 -15.98
CA GLY A 201 -9.34 -23.56 -16.38
C GLY A 201 -8.27 -24.55 -16.85
N LYS A 202 -6.98 -24.17 -16.91
CA LYS A 202 -5.88 -25.05 -17.32
C LYS A 202 -5.20 -25.71 -16.10
N SER A 203 -5.90 -26.63 -15.45
CA SER A 203 -5.46 -27.28 -14.20
C SER A 203 -4.20 -28.16 -14.32
N SER A 204 -3.78 -28.54 -15.53
CA SER A 204 -2.59 -29.37 -15.79
C SER A 204 -1.38 -28.57 -16.27
N ALA A 205 -1.42 -27.23 -16.24
CA ALA A 205 -0.29 -26.42 -16.64
C ALA A 205 0.92 -26.68 -15.72
N THR A 206 2.07 -26.96 -16.32
CA THR A 206 3.39 -27.05 -15.65
C THR A 206 4.33 -25.95 -16.12
N GLU A 207 3.91 -25.13 -17.09
CA GLU A 207 4.65 -24.01 -17.63
C GLU A 207 3.72 -22.80 -17.83
N TRP A 208 4.17 -21.65 -17.37
CA TRP A 208 3.48 -20.37 -17.51
C TRP A 208 4.44 -19.35 -18.11
N VAL A 209 3.91 -18.56 -19.04
CA VAL A 209 4.66 -17.55 -19.77
C VAL A 209 3.80 -16.31 -19.88
N LEU A 210 4.32 -15.18 -19.43
CA LEU A 210 3.74 -13.86 -19.67
C LEU A 210 4.74 -12.98 -20.41
N THR A 211 4.22 -12.04 -21.19
CA THR A 211 5.01 -11.10 -22.00
C THR A 211 4.45 -9.71 -21.88
N ASN A 212 5.30 -8.68 -22.01
CA ASN A 212 4.92 -7.27 -21.93
C ASN A 212 4.12 -6.95 -20.66
N ILE A 213 4.71 -7.27 -19.53
CA ILE A 213 4.12 -7.14 -18.20
C ILE A 213 4.54 -5.77 -17.66
N PRO A 214 3.62 -4.82 -17.46
CA PRO A 214 3.94 -3.55 -16.82
C PRO A 214 4.46 -3.76 -15.41
N SER A 215 5.26 -2.82 -14.89
CA SER A 215 5.67 -2.88 -13.50
C SER A 215 4.46 -2.80 -12.57
N TYR A 216 4.59 -3.32 -11.35
CA TYR A 216 3.52 -3.17 -10.37
C TYR A 216 3.33 -1.72 -9.88
N LYS A 217 4.20 -0.77 -10.29
CA LYS A 217 4.00 0.67 -10.04
C LYS A 217 2.74 1.19 -10.73
N GLN A 218 2.28 0.48 -11.77
CA GLN A 218 1.02 0.76 -12.46
C GLN A 218 -0.21 0.26 -11.70
N LEU A 219 -0.06 -0.57 -10.66
CA LEU A 219 -1.19 -1.07 -9.88
C LEU A 219 -1.73 0.04 -8.97
N ARG A 220 -2.93 0.52 -9.28
CA ARG A 220 -3.62 1.54 -8.47
C ARG A 220 -4.61 0.91 -7.50
N TYR A 221 -4.81 1.59 -6.36
CA TYR A 221 -5.77 1.22 -5.31
C TYR A 221 -5.53 -0.20 -4.81
N VAL A 222 -4.28 -0.49 -4.46
CA VAL A 222 -3.89 -1.76 -3.84
C VAL A 222 -3.04 -1.42 -2.61
N TYR A 223 -3.32 -2.06 -1.48
CA TYR A 223 -2.52 -1.91 -0.26
C TYR A 223 -1.12 -2.48 -0.43
N ASN A 224 -1.01 -3.58 -1.19
CA ASN A 224 0.25 -4.25 -1.44
C ASN A 224 0.35 -4.64 -2.92
N PRO A 225 1.13 -3.90 -3.73
CA PRO A 225 1.31 -4.22 -5.13
C PRO A 225 1.91 -5.61 -5.36
N GLN A 226 2.87 -6.05 -4.53
CA GLN A 226 3.42 -7.40 -4.60
C GLN A 226 2.30 -8.43 -4.38
N ASP A 227 1.42 -8.18 -3.41
CA ASP A 227 0.30 -9.05 -3.08
C ASP A 227 -0.86 -9.05 -4.08
N GLN A 228 -0.82 -8.16 -5.06
CA GLN A 228 -1.75 -8.08 -6.18
C GLN A 228 -1.07 -8.30 -7.54
N SER A 229 0.23 -8.56 -7.55
CA SER A 229 1.03 -8.76 -8.76
C SER A 229 0.72 -10.09 -9.45
N GLU A 230 0.94 -10.14 -10.77
CA GLU A 230 0.90 -11.37 -11.56
C GLU A 230 1.84 -12.43 -10.97
N ARG A 231 1.29 -13.46 -10.32
CA ARG A 231 2.09 -14.51 -9.68
C ARG A 231 1.39 -15.86 -9.59
N ILE A 232 2.18 -16.88 -9.31
CA ILE A 232 1.70 -18.22 -8.97
C ILE A 232 2.07 -18.52 -7.52
N LYS A 233 1.05 -18.90 -6.75
CA LYS A 233 1.21 -19.54 -5.44
C LYS A 233 0.91 -21.03 -5.56
N ILE A 234 1.63 -21.85 -4.82
CA ILE A 234 1.38 -23.29 -4.71
C ILE A 234 1.05 -23.57 -3.25
N GLN A 235 -0.10 -24.19 -3.03
CA GLN A 235 -0.66 -24.38 -1.70
C GLN A 235 -0.99 -25.87 -1.51
N ALA A 236 -0.46 -26.49 -0.46
CA ALA A 236 -0.76 -27.88 -0.12
C ALA A 236 -2.18 -27.99 0.44
N ASP A 237 -3.03 -28.89 -0.07
CA ASP A 237 -4.45 -28.92 0.32
C ASP A 237 -4.68 -29.25 1.81
N ASN A 238 -3.69 -29.85 2.49
CA ASN A 238 -3.72 -30.15 3.90
C ASN A 238 -2.45 -29.65 4.61
N TYR A 239 -2.62 -29.13 5.84
CA TYR A 239 -1.49 -28.80 6.71
C TYR A 239 -0.99 -30.07 7.42
N HIS A 240 0.28 -30.41 7.22
CA HIS A 240 0.93 -31.56 7.86
C HIS A 240 2.06 -31.07 8.77
N THR A 241 2.04 -31.44 10.04
CA THR A 241 3.19 -31.27 10.94
C THR A 241 3.51 -32.62 11.58
N ASP A 242 4.77 -33.05 11.48
CA ASP A 242 5.32 -34.19 12.24
C ASP A 242 4.57 -35.52 12.09
N GLY A 243 4.20 -35.88 10.85
CA GLY A 243 3.60 -37.19 10.54
C GLY A 243 2.15 -37.39 10.98
N ALA A 244 1.56 -36.44 11.72
CA ALA A 244 0.15 -36.44 12.09
C ALA A 244 -0.64 -35.40 11.29
N LYS A 245 -1.86 -35.77 10.86
CA LYS A 245 -2.83 -34.80 10.32
C LYS A 245 -3.32 -33.92 11.47
N LYS A 246 -2.90 -32.65 11.51
CA LYS A 246 -3.51 -31.64 12.41
C LYS A 246 -4.58 -30.87 11.64
N THR A 247 -5.70 -30.57 12.29
CA THR A 247 -6.68 -29.63 11.75
C THR A 247 -6.10 -28.21 11.77
N THR A 248 -6.52 -27.35 10.85
CA THR A 248 -6.11 -25.93 10.80
C THR A 248 -6.38 -25.22 12.14
N VAL A 249 -7.50 -25.53 12.80
CA VAL A 249 -7.86 -24.98 14.11
C VAL A 249 -6.85 -25.35 15.20
N ASN A 250 -6.47 -26.64 15.28
CA ASN A 250 -5.48 -27.09 16.27
C ASN A 250 -4.11 -26.45 16.01
N ALA A 251 -3.72 -26.32 14.74
CA ALA A 251 -2.45 -25.68 14.40
C ALA A 251 -2.43 -24.17 14.73
N TRP A 252 -3.56 -23.45 14.57
CA TRP A 252 -3.69 -22.07 15.06
C TRP A 252 -3.61 -21.99 16.58
N LYS A 253 -4.26 -22.93 17.28
CA LYS A 253 -4.24 -23.00 18.74
C LYS A 253 -2.82 -23.20 19.28
N ASP A 254 -2.07 -24.13 18.67
CA ASP A 254 -0.67 -24.37 19.01
C ASP A 254 0.18 -23.11 18.78
N LEU A 255 0.06 -22.45 17.60
CA LEU A 255 0.80 -21.22 17.30
C LEU A 255 0.50 -20.10 18.31
N ILE A 256 -0.77 -19.87 18.62
CA ILE A 256 -1.20 -18.85 19.59
C ILE A 256 -0.68 -19.19 20.99
N GLN A 257 -0.69 -20.47 21.38
CA GLN A 257 -0.16 -20.92 22.66
C GLN A 257 1.36 -20.72 22.75
N ASP A 258 2.10 -21.10 21.72
CA ASP A 258 3.56 -20.95 21.66
C ASP A 258 3.99 -19.48 21.75
N ILE A 259 3.27 -18.59 21.08
CA ILE A 259 3.53 -17.16 21.15
C ILE A 259 3.17 -16.62 22.55
N ASN A 260 2.00 -16.98 23.09
CA ASN A 260 1.62 -16.56 24.45
C ASN A 260 2.64 -17.01 25.52
N ASN A 261 3.15 -18.24 25.44
CA ASN A 261 4.15 -18.75 26.37
C ASN A 261 5.45 -17.94 26.32
N GLN A 262 5.85 -17.48 25.13
CA GLN A 262 7.00 -16.58 25.00
C GLN A 262 6.73 -15.22 25.64
N TYR A 263 5.54 -14.65 25.43
CA TYR A 263 5.14 -13.38 26.06
C TYR A 263 5.12 -13.44 27.59
N ASP A 264 4.69 -14.56 28.18
CA ASP A 264 4.64 -14.76 29.64
C ASP A 264 6.02 -14.55 30.29
N SER A 265 7.12 -14.83 29.56
CA SER A 265 8.50 -14.62 30.05
C SER A 265 8.92 -13.15 30.12
N TYR A 266 8.19 -12.23 29.47
CA TYR A 266 8.52 -10.80 29.40
C TYR A 266 7.58 -9.92 30.24
N ARG A 267 6.46 -10.49 30.74
CA ARG A 267 5.53 -9.77 31.61
C ARG A 267 6.17 -9.50 32.98
N ASN A 268 5.91 -8.32 33.52
CA ASN A 268 6.26 -7.97 34.91
C ASN A 268 5.11 -7.20 35.57
N PRO A 269 4.10 -7.91 36.12
CA PRO A 269 2.89 -7.28 36.66
C PRO A 269 3.16 -6.30 37.80
N PHE A 270 4.16 -6.56 38.64
CA PHE A 270 4.54 -5.69 39.75
C PHE A 270 5.01 -4.32 39.25
N ALA A 271 5.97 -4.28 38.33
CA ALA A 271 6.47 -3.02 37.78
C ALA A 271 5.37 -2.21 37.06
N VAL A 272 4.45 -2.90 36.39
CA VAL A 272 3.34 -2.26 35.66
C VAL A 272 2.28 -1.69 36.61
N LYS A 273 1.95 -2.41 37.70
CA LYS A 273 0.90 -1.97 38.64
C LYS A 273 1.21 -0.62 39.26
N ASP A 274 2.46 -0.40 39.69
CA ASP A 274 2.89 0.87 40.28
C ASP A 274 2.81 2.01 39.26
N ILE A 275 3.19 1.76 38.01
CA ILE A 275 3.07 2.74 36.93
C ILE A 275 1.61 3.07 36.63
N ALA A 276 0.77 2.06 36.50
CA ALA A 276 -0.65 2.24 36.24
C ALA A 276 -1.33 3.04 37.36
N GLN A 277 -0.93 2.88 38.63
CA GLN A 277 -1.46 3.70 39.73
C GLN A 277 -1.04 5.17 39.64
N ASN A 278 0.16 5.47 39.14
CA ASN A 278 0.70 6.83 39.02
C ASN A 278 0.18 7.62 37.82
N ILE A 279 -0.32 6.95 36.78
CA ILE A 279 -0.99 7.61 35.66
C ILE A 279 -2.38 8.08 36.16
N PRO A 280 -2.79 9.33 36.01
CA PRO A 280 -4.12 9.77 36.47
C PRO A 280 -5.24 9.15 35.64
N ASN A 281 -6.35 8.78 36.29
CA ASN A 281 -7.60 8.49 35.58
C ASN A 281 -8.21 9.79 35.07
N GLY A 282 -8.87 9.74 33.91
CA GLY A 282 -9.65 10.84 33.36
C GLY A 282 -11.10 10.84 33.83
N LYS A 283 -11.88 11.83 33.39
CA LYS A 283 -13.33 11.92 33.63
C LYS A 283 -14.12 10.82 32.90
N ASP A 284 -13.53 10.24 31.87
CA ASP A 284 -14.07 9.15 31.07
C ASP A 284 -12.94 8.19 30.59
N GLU A 285 -13.33 7.12 29.92
CA GLU A 285 -12.41 6.11 29.37
C GLU A 285 -11.44 6.70 28.35
N ILE A 286 -11.92 7.67 27.56
CA ILE A 286 -11.15 8.33 26.50
C ILE A 286 -10.04 9.19 27.10
N GLU A 287 -10.34 10.01 28.10
CA GLU A 287 -9.35 10.81 28.80
C GLU A 287 -8.35 9.95 29.59
N THR A 288 -8.81 8.85 30.19
CA THR A 288 -7.91 7.87 30.83
C THR A 288 -6.95 7.25 29.79
N LEU A 289 -7.46 6.89 28.62
CA LEU A 289 -6.65 6.35 27.53
C LEU A 289 -5.63 7.37 27.01
N ARG A 290 -6.01 8.65 26.88
CA ARG A 290 -5.08 9.74 26.53
C ARG A 290 -3.94 9.89 27.53
N ASN A 291 -4.23 9.78 28.83
CA ASN A 291 -3.21 9.86 29.87
C ASN A 291 -2.20 8.69 29.78
N VAL A 292 -2.68 7.48 29.49
CA VAL A 292 -1.80 6.31 29.28
C VAL A 292 -0.95 6.47 28.02
N ILE A 293 -1.54 6.92 26.91
CA ILE A 293 -0.81 7.18 25.66
C ILE A 293 0.26 8.25 25.86
N HIS A 294 -0.07 9.34 26.56
CA HIS A 294 0.89 10.40 26.88
C HIS A 294 2.06 9.86 27.71
N TYR A 295 1.79 8.97 28.68
CA TYR A 295 2.84 8.31 29.45
C TYR A 295 3.77 7.49 28.54
N ILE A 296 3.23 6.64 27.66
CA ILE A 296 4.04 5.83 26.73
C ILE A 296 4.91 6.72 25.85
N ASN A 297 4.33 7.71 25.17
CA ASN A 297 5.05 8.62 24.27
C ASN A 297 6.18 9.40 24.96
N THR A 298 6.02 9.69 26.25
CA THR A 298 7.02 10.45 27.02
C THR A 298 8.13 9.57 27.60
N ASN A 299 7.85 8.29 27.86
CA ASN A 299 8.75 7.42 28.63
C ASN A 299 9.46 6.36 27.80
N VAL A 300 8.95 5.99 26.62
CA VAL A 300 9.52 4.93 25.79
C VAL A 300 9.55 5.35 24.33
N LYS A 301 10.66 5.11 23.64
CA LYS A 301 10.82 5.38 22.20
C LYS A 301 10.85 4.09 21.39
N TRP A 302 10.29 4.13 20.19
CA TRP A 302 10.43 3.03 19.25
C TRP A 302 11.84 2.98 18.69
N ASN A 303 12.46 1.80 18.71
CA ASN A 303 13.81 1.56 18.21
C ASN A 303 13.85 1.25 16.70
N ARG A 304 12.74 1.46 15.97
CA ARG A 304 12.56 1.17 14.54
C ARG A 304 12.57 -0.32 14.17
N PHE A 305 12.55 -1.22 15.15
CA PHE A 305 12.38 -2.65 14.90
C PHE A 305 10.91 -3.05 15.05
N TYR A 306 10.38 -3.61 13.97
CA TYR A 306 9.15 -4.37 13.98
C TYR A 306 9.42 -5.76 14.53
N GLY A 307 8.57 -6.24 15.42
CA GLY A 307 8.68 -7.58 15.99
C GLY A 307 7.32 -8.10 16.45
N ILE A 308 7.20 -9.43 16.47
CA ILE A 308 5.99 -10.14 16.93
C ILE A 308 6.18 -10.83 18.28
N ILE A 309 7.41 -10.84 18.79
CA ILE A 309 7.79 -11.40 20.10
C ILE A 309 8.61 -10.33 20.82
N PRO A 310 8.33 -10.04 22.11
CA PRO A 310 9.14 -9.10 22.87
C PRO A 310 10.59 -9.60 22.99
N SER A 311 11.52 -8.67 22.97
CA SER A 311 12.96 -8.92 23.16
C SER A 311 13.40 -8.67 24.60
N ARG A 312 12.60 -7.95 25.39
CA ARG A 312 12.91 -7.56 26.77
C ARG A 312 11.68 -7.48 27.65
N SER A 313 11.86 -7.62 28.96
CA SER A 313 10.75 -7.53 29.92
C SER A 313 10.27 -6.10 30.09
N ASN A 314 9.01 -5.91 30.52
CA ASN A 314 8.44 -4.57 30.79
C ASN A 314 9.34 -3.73 31.70
N LYS A 315 9.87 -4.35 32.77
CA LYS A 315 10.80 -3.68 33.71
C LYS A 315 12.07 -3.19 33.02
N THR A 316 12.61 -3.99 32.10
CA THR A 316 13.82 -3.64 31.34
C THR A 316 13.53 -2.53 30.34
N LEU A 317 12.40 -2.62 29.62
CA LEU A 317 11.96 -1.58 28.69
C LEU A 317 11.80 -0.22 29.38
N LEU A 318 11.22 -0.19 30.58
CA LEU A 318 11.04 1.03 31.37
C LEU A 318 12.36 1.63 31.85
N LYS A 319 13.39 0.80 32.06
CA LYS A 319 14.75 1.24 32.39
C LYS A 319 15.48 1.79 31.18
N GLU A 320 15.40 1.09 30.04
CA GLU A 320 16.12 1.43 28.80
C GLU A 320 15.43 2.52 27.97
N LYS A 321 14.12 2.71 28.16
CA LYS A 321 13.29 3.69 27.47
C LYS A 321 13.28 3.56 25.93
N SER A 322 13.59 2.38 25.41
CA SER A 322 13.63 2.09 23.98
C SER A 322 13.26 0.64 23.71
N GLY A 323 12.44 0.35 22.71
CA GLY A 323 11.99 -1.02 22.41
C GLY A 323 11.38 -1.21 21.02
N SER A 324 11.18 -2.47 20.64
CA SER A 324 10.49 -2.88 19.41
C SER A 324 8.97 -2.69 19.51
N THR A 325 8.25 -2.88 18.41
CA THR A 325 6.78 -2.84 18.43
C THR A 325 6.17 -3.86 19.41
N ALA A 326 6.74 -5.06 19.52
CA ALA A 326 6.30 -6.07 20.49
C ALA A 326 6.56 -5.67 21.94
N ASP A 327 7.74 -5.12 22.24
CA ASP A 327 8.08 -4.67 23.59
C ASP A 327 7.10 -3.57 24.04
N MET A 328 6.87 -2.57 23.18
CA MET A 328 6.05 -1.40 23.49
C MET A 328 4.56 -1.75 23.59
N ASN A 329 4.04 -2.58 22.69
CA ASN A 329 2.63 -2.98 22.73
C ASN A 329 2.35 -3.91 23.92
N LEU A 330 3.29 -4.76 24.34
CA LEU A 330 3.13 -5.51 25.59
C LEU A 330 3.03 -4.58 26.80
N LEU A 331 3.89 -3.56 26.90
CA LEU A 331 3.82 -2.58 27.99
C LEU A 331 2.48 -1.82 27.99
N LEU A 332 2.03 -1.34 26.83
CA LEU A 332 0.76 -0.64 26.67
C LEU A 332 -0.43 -1.52 27.10
N HIS A 333 -0.48 -2.77 26.61
CA HIS A 333 -1.49 -3.76 26.98
C HIS A 333 -1.55 -3.98 28.49
N GLU A 334 -0.40 -4.15 29.14
CA GLU A 334 -0.33 -4.44 30.58
C GLU A 334 -0.76 -3.22 31.42
N ILE A 335 -0.36 -2.00 31.05
CA ILE A 335 -0.78 -0.77 31.75
C ILE A 335 -2.30 -0.59 31.64
N LEU A 336 -2.86 -0.74 30.44
CA LEU A 336 -4.30 -0.59 30.23
C LEU A 336 -5.11 -1.69 30.94
N THR A 337 -4.62 -2.92 30.94
CA THR A 337 -5.24 -4.01 31.70
C THR A 337 -5.22 -3.71 33.20
N ALA A 338 -4.10 -3.22 33.74
CA ALA A 338 -3.99 -2.80 35.15
C ALA A 338 -4.91 -1.60 35.49
N LYS A 339 -5.28 -0.79 34.49
CA LYS A 339 -6.28 0.28 34.58
C LYS A 339 -7.74 -0.20 34.48
N GLY A 340 -7.97 -1.49 34.24
CA GLY A 340 -9.30 -2.08 34.16
C GLY A 340 -9.93 -2.07 32.76
N PHE A 341 -9.17 -1.74 31.72
CA PHE A 341 -9.67 -1.86 30.34
C PHE A 341 -9.72 -3.32 29.88
N GLU A 342 -10.76 -3.68 29.13
CA GLU A 342 -10.76 -4.92 28.35
C GLU A 342 -9.83 -4.74 27.15
N THR A 343 -8.65 -5.36 27.19
CA THR A 343 -7.64 -5.22 26.13
C THR A 343 -7.19 -6.56 25.57
N SER A 344 -6.71 -6.54 24.33
CA SER A 344 -6.20 -7.70 23.61
C SER A 344 -4.96 -7.34 22.80
N LEU A 345 -3.98 -8.24 22.79
CA LEU A 345 -2.86 -8.15 21.86
C LEU A 345 -3.25 -8.84 20.55
N ILE A 346 -3.04 -8.17 19.43
CA ILE A 346 -3.41 -8.66 18.10
C ILE A 346 -2.15 -8.77 17.24
N LEU A 347 -1.78 -9.99 16.83
CA LEU A 347 -0.81 -10.16 15.75
C LEU A 347 -1.44 -9.72 14.43
N PHE A 348 -0.70 -8.95 13.65
CA PHE A 348 -1.16 -8.51 12.35
C PHE A 348 -0.02 -8.51 11.34
N SER A 349 -0.43 -8.46 10.08
CA SER A 349 0.44 -8.24 8.95
C SER A 349 0.15 -6.85 8.40
N SER A 350 1.15 -5.96 8.39
CA SER A 350 0.95 -4.62 7.82
C SER A 350 0.62 -4.70 6.34
N ARG A 351 -0.01 -3.65 5.79
CA ARG A 351 -0.31 -3.54 4.36
C ARG A 351 0.89 -3.92 3.49
N HIS A 352 2.05 -3.31 3.75
CA HIS A 352 3.28 -3.59 3.01
C HIS A 352 3.86 -5.00 3.21
N HIS A 353 3.49 -5.71 4.28
CA HIS A 353 3.95 -7.08 4.53
C HIS A 353 3.11 -8.13 3.79
N GLY A 354 1.83 -7.85 3.55
CA GLY A 354 0.92 -8.72 2.79
C GLY A 354 -0.19 -9.31 3.65
N GLN A 355 -1.14 -10.03 3.06
CA GLN A 355 -2.35 -10.52 3.74
C GLN A 355 -2.10 -11.83 4.51
N ILE A 356 -2.85 -12.02 5.59
CA ILE A 356 -2.84 -13.24 6.42
C ILE A 356 -3.48 -14.40 5.64
N LEU A 357 -2.83 -15.56 5.68
CA LEU A 357 -3.32 -16.82 5.13
C LEU A 357 -3.98 -17.65 6.24
N PHE A 358 -5.29 -17.53 6.39
CA PHE A 358 -6.04 -18.24 7.44
C PHE A 358 -5.99 -19.77 7.36
N SER A 359 -5.74 -20.31 6.18
CA SER A 359 -5.59 -21.76 5.97
C SER A 359 -4.29 -22.31 6.57
N TYR A 360 -3.26 -21.48 6.80
CA TYR A 360 -1.97 -21.90 7.37
C TYR A 360 -1.51 -21.01 8.53
N PRO A 361 -1.45 -21.54 9.75
CA PRO A 361 -0.87 -20.84 10.89
C PRO A 361 0.66 -20.83 10.77
N ILE A 362 1.19 -19.82 10.10
CA ILE A 362 2.62 -19.61 9.91
C ILE A 362 3.03 -18.35 10.67
N VAL A 363 4.09 -18.44 11.48
CA VAL A 363 4.53 -17.32 12.34
C VAL A 363 5.02 -16.11 11.54
N ASN A 364 5.69 -16.34 10.40
CA ASN A 364 6.32 -15.28 9.61
C ASN A 364 5.34 -14.51 8.71
N GLN A 365 4.04 -14.84 8.72
CA GLN A 365 3.02 -14.04 8.04
C GLN A 365 2.66 -12.77 8.83
N PHE A 366 3.13 -12.66 10.08
CA PHE A 366 2.97 -11.49 10.93
C PHE A 366 4.29 -10.74 11.01
N ASN A 367 4.24 -9.42 11.03
CA ASN A 367 5.42 -8.57 11.23
C ASN A 367 5.30 -7.65 12.45
N SER A 368 4.14 -7.54 13.08
CA SER A 368 3.97 -6.72 14.28
C SER A 368 2.77 -7.13 15.14
N VAL A 369 2.60 -6.45 16.27
CA VAL A 369 1.49 -6.63 17.22
C VAL A 369 0.85 -5.28 17.55
N LEU A 370 -0.46 -5.28 17.79
CA LEU A 370 -1.25 -4.12 18.21
C LEU A 370 -1.85 -4.37 19.59
N THR A 371 -2.18 -3.28 20.27
CA THR A 371 -3.06 -3.32 21.45
C THR A 371 -4.45 -2.84 21.04
N VAL A 372 -5.45 -3.69 21.22
CA VAL A 372 -6.85 -3.34 20.95
C VAL A 372 -7.60 -3.20 22.26
N VAL A 373 -8.32 -2.08 22.41
CA VAL A 373 -9.07 -1.73 23.62
C VAL A 373 -10.55 -1.72 23.28
N LYS A 374 -11.36 -2.40 24.10
CA LYS A 374 -12.81 -2.33 23.99
C LYS A 374 -13.34 -1.30 25.00
N LEU A 375 -14.04 -0.28 24.50
CA LEU A 375 -14.66 0.76 25.32
C LEU A 375 -16.05 0.33 25.77
N ASN A 376 -16.47 0.78 26.96
CA ASN A 376 -17.77 0.43 27.55
C ASN A 376 -18.93 1.27 26.98
N LYS A 377 -18.67 2.47 26.44
CA LYS A 377 -19.69 3.35 25.83
C LYS A 377 -19.29 3.77 24.41
N GLY A 378 -20.13 3.46 23.40
CA GLY A 378 -19.90 3.79 21.98
C GLY A 378 -19.45 2.58 21.14
N THR A 379 -19.59 2.66 19.81
CA THR A 379 -19.18 1.60 18.87
C THR A 379 -17.71 1.69 18.46
N SER A 380 -17.11 0.51 18.32
CA SER A 380 -15.77 0.16 17.79
C SER A 380 -14.68 -0.01 18.84
N ASN A 381 -13.90 -1.09 18.69
CA ASN A 381 -12.66 -1.27 19.44
C ASN A 381 -11.64 -0.21 18.99
N VAL A 382 -10.88 0.36 19.94
CA VAL A 382 -9.78 1.27 19.65
C VAL A 382 -8.53 0.45 19.32
N ILE A 383 -7.94 0.68 18.16
CA ILE A 383 -6.74 -0.01 17.68
C ILE A 383 -5.53 0.90 17.91
N LEU A 384 -4.59 0.45 18.73
CA LEU A 384 -3.41 1.20 19.13
C LEU A 384 -2.15 0.46 18.70
N ASP A 385 -1.21 1.18 18.12
CA ASP A 385 0.17 0.76 17.99
C ASP A 385 1.04 1.64 18.87
N ALA A 386 1.63 1.06 19.92
CA ALA A 386 2.46 1.79 20.87
C ALA A 386 3.65 2.53 20.21
N SER A 387 4.08 2.12 19.01
CA SER A 387 5.15 2.78 18.25
C SER A 387 4.71 4.01 17.45
N LYS A 388 3.39 4.20 17.24
CA LYS A 388 2.79 5.24 16.40
C LYS A 388 1.55 5.86 17.06
N LEU A 389 1.62 6.19 18.35
CA LEU A 389 0.47 6.72 19.09
C LEU A 389 0.28 8.22 18.86
N ASN A 390 -0.93 8.61 18.46
CA ASN A 390 -1.40 9.99 18.51
C ASN A 390 -2.36 10.16 19.72
N LYS A 391 -1.96 10.99 20.70
CA LYS A 391 -2.76 11.23 21.92
C LYS A 391 -4.03 12.03 21.66
N GLU A 392 -4.07 12.80 20.57
CA GLU A 392 -5.19 13.68 20.21
C GLU A 392 -6.23 12.88 19.41
N GLN A 393 -5.78 11.98 18.54
CA GLN A 393 -6.60 11.14 17.66
C GLN A 393 -6.55 9.64 18.01
N ILE A 394 -6.81 9.31 19.28
CA ILE A 394 -6.68 7.93 19.80
C ILE A 394 -7.55 6.89 19.07
N GLU A 395 -8.64 7.31 18.43
CA GLU A 395 -9.56 6.43 17.70
C GLU A 395 -9.09 6.08 16.28
N PHE A 396 -8.00 6.70 15.82
CA PHE A 396 -7.41 6.49 14.50
C PHE A 396 -6.09 5.77 14.65
N GLY A 397 -6.12 4.43 14.50
CA GLY A 397 -4.92 3.60 14.45
C GLY A 397 -4.08 3.89 13.20
N PRO A 398 -2.83 3.39 13.12
CA PRO A 398 -2.00 3.59 11.92
C PRO A 398 -2.59 2.90 10.68
N LEU A 399 -2.59 3.58 9.52
CA LEU A 399 -3.16 3.04 8.27
C LEU A 399 -2.62 1.66 7.89
N ASP A 400 -1.31 1.43 8.12
CA ASP A 400 -0.63 0.18 7.83
C ASP A 400 -1.24 -1.04 8.56
N ALA A 401 -1.91 -0.84 9.69
CA ALA A 401 -2.55 -1.90 10.45
C ALA A 401 -3.85 -2.41 9.81
N PHE A 402 -4.51 -1.59 8.98
CA PHE A 402 -5.78 -1.96 8.36
C PHE A 402 -5.55 -2.76 7.09
N ASN A 403 -5.18 -4.01 7.29
CA ASN A 403 -4.98 -5.03 6.27
C ASN A 403 -5.95 -6.21 6.50
N TYR A 404 -7.24 -5.87 6.54
CA TYR A 404 -8.40 -6.76 6.75
C TYR A 404 -8.56 -7.35 8.15
N HIS A 405 -7.58 -8.10 8.63
CA HIS A 405 -7.74 -8.91 9.84
C HIS A 405 -6.47 -8.99 10.68
N GLY A 406 -6.63 -9.38 11.94
CA GLY A 406 -5.56 -9.79 12.84
C GLY A 406 -5.94 -10.99 13.70
N VAL A 407 -4.95 -11.60 14.34
CA VAL A 407 -5.10 -12.77 15.21
C VAL A 407 -4.98 -12.36 16.67
N VAL A 408 -5.98 -12.70 17.47
CA VAL A 408 -6.00 -12.38 18.90
C VAL A 408 -5.07 -13.32 19.66
N LEU A 409 -4.09 -12.77 20.37
CA LEU A 409 -3.23 -13.51 21.29
C LEU A 409 -3.97 -13.79 22.61
N LYS A 410 -4.84 -14.79 22.59
CA LYS A 410 -5.60 -15.23 23.77
C LYS A 410 -5.55 -16.75 23.89
N LYS A 411 -5.33 -17.24 25.12
CA LYS A 411 -5.40 -18.68 25.43
C LYS A 411 -6.81 -19.20 25.14
N GLY A 412 -6.91 -20.37 24.50
CA GLY A 412 -8.19 -21.01 24.15
C GLY A 412 -8.36 -21.21 22.65
N GLU A 413 -9.60 -21.09 22.17
CA GLU A 413 -9.90 -21.21 20.74
C GLU A 413 -9.36 -19.99 19.96
N PRO A 414 -8.79 -20.21 18.76
CA PRO A 414 -8.32 -19.13 17.90
C PRO A 414 -9.42 -18.10 17.63
N SER A 415 -9.08 -16.82 17.78
CA SER A 415 -9.99 -15.71 17.49
C SER A 415 -9.33 -14.74 16.52
N PHE A 416 -10.13 -14.25 15.57
CA PHE A 416 -9.71 -13.33 14.52
C PHE A 416 -10.55 -12.06 14.61
N VAL A 417 -9.93 -10.90 14.41
CA VAL A 417 -10.60 -9.61 14.46
C VAL A 417 -10.49 -8.91 13.11
N LYS A 418 -11.59 -8.36 12.61
CA LYS A 418 -11.57 -7.47 11.45
C LYS A 418 -11.04 -6.10 11.87
N LEU A 419 -10.03 -5.62 11.16
CA LEU A 419 -9.44 -4.30 11.40
C LEU A 419 -10.07 -3.32 10.40
N ASN A 420 -10.97 -2.46 10.87
CA ASN A 420 -11.63 -1.46 10.04
C ASN A 420 -11.21 -0.05 10.44
N GLN A 421 -10.96 0.78 9.42
CA GLN A 421 -10.72 2.20 9.60
C GLN A 421 -11.99 2.93 10.04
N LYS A 422 -11.83 3.98 10.85
CA LYS A 422 -12.88 4.94 11.13
C LYS A 422 -13.01 5.94 9.98
N LEU A 423 -14.23 6.40 9.71
CA LEU A 423 -14.52 7.48 8.75
C LEU A 423 -13.78 8.76 9.19
N SER A 424 -12.92 9.29 8.32
CA SER A 424 -12.31 10.61 8.50
C SER A 424 -13.19 11.69 7.87
N TYR A 425 -13.11 12.93 8.35
CA TYR A 425 -13.82 14.06 7.74
C TYR A 425 -12.91 15.27 7.55
N TYR A 426 -13.24 16.05 6.53
CA TYR A 426 -12.65 17.34 6.22
C TYR A 426 -13.77 18.33 5.96
N GLU A 427 -13.91 19.31 6.83
CA GLU A 427 -14.85 20.42 6.67
C GLU A 427 -14.07 21.69 6.32
N SER A 428 -14.54 22.44 5.31
CA SER A 428 -13.95 23.72 4.94
C SER A 428 -15.02 24.79 4.79
N SER A 429 -14.80 25.94 5.42
CA SER A 429 -15.62 27.14 5.24
C SER A 429 -14.77 28.25 4.68
N MET A 430 -15.11 28.72 3.48
CA MET A 430 -14.42 29.81 2.78
C MET A 430 -15.35 30.99 2.62
N LYS A 431 -14.89 32.18 3.02
CA LYS A 431 -15.64 33.43 2.87
C LYS A 431 -14.79 34.46 2.14
N TYR A 432 -15.30 34.90 1.00
CA TYR A 432 -14.71 35.95 0.18
C TYR A 432 -15.46 37.28 0.41
N ASP A 433 -14.74 38.28 0.92
CA ASP A 433 -15.24 39.64 1.08
C ASP A 433 -14.55 40.58 0.09
N PHE A 434 -15.32 41.16 -0.83
CA PHE A 434 -14.90 42.25 -1.70
C PHE A 434 -15.03 43.58 -0.95
N MET A 435 -13.91 44.25 -0.70
CA MET A 435 -13.84 45.45 0.11
C MET A 435 -13.89 46.72 -0.76
N ASN A 436 -14.46 47.80 -0.23
CA ASN A 436 -14.59 49.09 -0.94
C ASN A 436 -13.24 49.72 -1.32
N ASN A 437 -12.15 49.32 -0.66
CA ASN A 437 -10.79 49.79 -0.96
C ASN A 437 -10.10 49.01 -2.10
N GLY A 438 -10.85 48.18 -2.85
CA GLY A 438 -10.32 47.39 -3.95
C GLY A 438 -9.55 46.14 -3.51
N ASN A 439 -9.64 45.73 -2.24
CA ASN A 439 -9.06 44.47 -1.77
C ASN A 439 -10.10 43.35 -1.72
N LEU A 440 -9.65 42.14 -2.04
CA LEU A 440 -10.36 40.90 -1.81
C LEU A 440 -9.73 40.23 -0.59
N VAL A 441 -10.55 39.78 0.34
CA VAL A 441 -10.08 39.03 1.51
C VAL A 441 -10.77 37.69 1.56
N LEU A 442 -9.98 36.62 1.68
CA LEU A 442 -10.42 35.28 2.00
C LEU A 442 -10.27 35.04 3.51
N TYR A 443 -11.34 34.57 4.14
CA TYR A 443 -11.32 33.91 5.44
C TYR A 443 -11.64 32.43 5.24
N ARG A 444 -10.70 31.55 5.60
CA ARG A 444 -10.88 30.09 5.53
C ARG A 444 -10.76 29.50 6.93
N LYS A 445 -11.68 28.61 7.27
CA LYS A 445 -11.60 27.76 8.46
C LYS A 445 -11.75 26.31 8.02
N ASP A 446 -10.73 25.50 8.32
CA ASP A 446 -10.76 24.07 8.09
C ASP A 446 -10.86 23.33 9.43
N LYS A 447 -11.67 22.26 9.45
CA LYS A 447 -11.83 21.33 10.57
C LYS A 447 -11.65 19.92 10.02
N LEU A 448 -10.67 19.18 10.53
CA LEU A 448 -10.34 17.86 9.99
C LEU A 448 -9.99 16.87 11.10
N ASN A 449 -10.22 15.58 10.87
CA ASN A 449 -9.82 14.52 11.79
C ASN A 449 -9.21 13.32 11.06
N GLY A 450 -8.74 12.36 11.86
CA GLY A 450 -8.11 11.15 11.38
C GLY A 450 -7.02 11.41 10.35
N TYR A 451 -7.11 10.67 9.25
CA TYR A 451 -6.06 10.57 8.24
C TYR A 451 -5.96 11.78 7.29
N PHE A 452 -6.79 12.81 7.50
CA PHE A 452 -6.58 14.11 6.87
C PHE A 452 -5.48 14.93 7.55
N TYR A 453 -5.15 14.61 8.80
CA TYR A 453 -4.06 15.23 9.53
C TYR A 453 -2.81 14.36 9.47
N ASP A 454 -1.66 14.99 9.23
CA ASP A 454 -0.38 14.32 9.11
C ASP A 454 0.69 15.20 9.79
N ASP A 455 1.13 14.78 10.98
CA ASP A 455 2.12 15.51 11.80
C ASP A 455 3.50 15.58 11.13
N ASP A 456 3.79 14.68 10.19
CA ASP A 456 5.10 14.59 9.52
C ASP A 456 5.19 15.47 8.25
N VAL A 457 4.07 16.08 7.84
CA VAL A 457 3.99 16.95 6.66
C VAL A 457 3.98 18.41 7.08
N ASP A 458 4.68 19.26 6.31
CA ASP A 458 4.60 20.71 6.48
C ASP A 458 3.14 21.18 6.52
N GLU A 459 2.77 21.87 7.60
CA GLU A 459 1.43 22.40 7.86
C GLU A 459 0.82 23.17 6.67
N LYS A 460 1.64 23.80 5.82
CA LYS A 460 1.16 24.48 4.62
C LYS A 460 0.72 23.50 3.54
N ASN A 461 1.43 22.38 3.40
CA ASN A 461 1.09 21.32 2.48
C ASN A 461 -0.16 20.56 2.94
N VAL A 462 -0.39 20.40 4.25
CA VAL A 462 -1.61 19.74 4.79
C VAL A 462 -2.90 20.43 4.31
N LEU A 463 -2.94 21.78 4.29
CA LEU A 463 -4.14 22.53 3.90
C LEU A 463 -4.51 22.41 2.42
N ASN A 464 -3.50 22.50 1.55
CA ASN A 464 -3.70 22.55 0.10
C ASN A 464 -3.61 21.17 -0.56
N ARG A 465 -3.30 20.12 0.21
CA ARG A 465 -3.24 18.73 -0.27
C ARG A 465 -4.58 18.23 -0.81
N PHE A 466 -5.69 18.65 -0.20
CA PHE A 466 -7.02 18.13 -0.51
C PHE A 466 -8.00 19.18 -1.02
N VAL A 467 -7.93 20.41 -0.49
CA VAL A 467 -8.91 21.46 -0.74
C VAL A 467 -8.19 22.73 -1.19
N THR A 468 -8.54 23.18 -2.40
CA THR A 468 -8.01 24.41 -3.02
C THR A 468 -8.94 25.59 -2.80
N GLU A 469 -8.44 26.82 -2.99
CA GLU A 469 -9.28 28.01 -2.95
C GLU A 469 -10.30 27.98 -4.10
N SER A 470 -11.55 28.38 -3.83
CA SER A 470 -12.63 28.33 -4.81
C SER A 470 -12.56 29.45 -5.84
N LEU A 471 -12.06 30.63 -5.47
CA LEU A 471 -11.96 31.76 -6.39
C LEU A 471 -10.64 31.68 -7.16
N ASP A 472 -10.72 31.68 -8.50
CA ASP A 472 -9.55 31.60 -9.39
C ASP A 472 -8.82 32.95 -9.48
N VAL A 473 -8.24 33.35 -8.35
CA VAL A 473 -7.43 34.56 -8.18
C VAL A 473 -6.25 34.19 -7.30
N ARG A 474 -5.06 34.67 -7.65
CA ARG A 474 -3.88 34.53 -6.80
C ARG A 474 -4.07 35.35 -5.52
N LEU A 475 -4.22 34.67 -4.38
CA LEU A 475 -4.26 35.27 -3.06
C LEU A 475 -2.89 35.19 -2.39
N ASP A 476 -2.49 36.29 -1.76
CA ASP A 476 -1.29 36.37 -0.93
C ASP A 476 -1.67 36.12 0.53
N GLU A 477 -1.04 35.12 1.13
CA GLU A 477 -1.23 34.76 2.54
C GLU A 477 -0.90 35.96 3.44
N GLU A 478 -1.83 36.34 4.31
CA GLU A 478 -1.67 37.43 5.26
C GLU A 478 -1.49 36.91 6.69
N LYS A 479 -2.23 35.85 7.03
CA LYS A 479 -2.13 35.19 8.33
C LYS A 479 -2.54 33.73 8.21
N SER A 480 -1.71 32.82 8.71
CA SER A 480 -2.08 31.43 8.98
C SER A 480 -1.89 31.17 10.46
N ASP A 481 -2.96 30.83 11.17
CA ASP A 481 -2.84 30.37 12.55
C ASP A 481 -2.17 28.98 12.55
N LYS A 482 -1.49 28.64 13.66
CA LYS A 482 -1.01 27.27 13.88
C LYS A 482 -2.22 26.34 13.99
N THR A 483 -2.06 25.13 13.47
CA THR A 483 -3.06 24.08 13.65
C THR A 483 -3.19 23.74 15.14
N PHE A 484 -4.41 23.61 15.65
CA PHE A 484 -4.64 23.21 17.04
C PHE A 484 -5.76 22.16 17.12
N PHE A 485 -5.65 21.25 18.10
CA PHE A 485 -6.68 20.25 18.35
C PHE A 485 -7.81 20.83 19.22
N GLU A 486 -9.04 20.70 18.76
CA GLU A 486 -10.26 21.10 19.47
C GLU A 486 -11.25 19.93 19.49
N THR A 487 -11.53 19.42 20.69
CA THR A 487 -12.49 18.34 20.99
C THR A 487 -12.20 16.98 20.33
N ASP A 488 -12.39 16.92 19.02
CA ASP A 488 -12.39 15.72 18.17
C ASP A 488 -11.68 15.93 16.82
N SER A 489 -11.07 17.10 16.62
CA SER A 489 -10.55 17.53 15.32
C SER A 489 -9.39 18.51 15.44
N TYR A 490 -8.63 18.64 14.38
CA TYR A 490 -7.73 19.75 14.17
C TYR A 490 -8.43 20.89 13.46
N VAL A 491 -8.17 22.10 13.93
CA VAL A 491 -8.72 23.34 13.40
C VAL A 491 -7.59 24.22 12.90
N LYS A 492 -7.79 24.82 11.73
CA LYS A 492 -6.88 25.82 11.17
C LYS A 492 -7.67 27.00 10.61
N ASN A 493 -7.25 28.20 10.99
CA ASN A 493 -7.76 29.43 10.42
C ASN A 493 -6.69 30.04 9.50
N TYR A 494 -7.13 30.47 8.33
CA TYR A 494 -6.29 31.05 7.30
C TYR A 494 -6.94 32.31 6.74
N ARG A 495 -6.12 33.33 6.53
CA ARG A 495 -6.52 34.60 5.93
C ARG A 495 -5.54 34.98 4.84
N ALA A 496 -6.07 35.29 3.67
CA ALA A 496 -5.31 35.76 2.53
C ALA A 496 -6.00 36.93 1.84
N LYS A 497 -5.24 37.69 1.07
CA LYS A 497 -5.72 38.88 0.39
C LYS A 497 -5.21 38.95 -1.04
N ALA A 498 -5.95 39.62 -1.90
CA ALA A 498 -5.48 40.05 -3.21
C ALA A 498 -5.92 41.50 -3.45
N ILE A 499 -5.15 42.22 -4.25
CA ILE A 499 -5.63 43.45 -4.86
C ILE A 499 -6.54 43.02 -5.99
N ILE A 500 -7.80 43.47 -5.96
CA ILE A 500 -8.79 43.14 -6.99
C ILE A 500 -8.40 43.88 -8.28
N PRO A 501 -8.03 43.17 -9.35
CA PRO A 501 -7.99 43.80 -10.67
C PRO A 501 -9.44 44.15 -11.02
N ASN A 502 -9.69 45.33 -11.59
CA ASN A 502 -11.02 45.67 -12.12
C ASN A 502 -11.36 44.75 -13.32
N ALA A 503 -11.73 43.50 -13.03
CA ALA A 503 -11.87 42.43 -14.01
C ALA A 503 -13.29 42.43 -14.61
N PRO A 504 -13.45 41.97 -15.87
CA PRO A 504 -14.78 41.78 -16.46
C PRO A 504 -15.58 40.66 -15.75
N PHE A 505 -14.89 39.68 -15.17
CA PHE A 505 -15.48 38.58 -14.42
C PHE A 505 -14.49 37.97 -13.42
N TYR A 506 -15.02 37.22 -12.45
CA TYR A 506 -14.30 36.30 -11.59
C TYR A 506 -14.90 34.90 -11.70
N THR A 507 -14.05 33.88 -11.63
CA THR A 507 -14.46 32.48 -11.76
C THR A 507 -14.38 31.78 -10.41
N PHE A 508 -15.48 31.14 -10.00
CA PHE A 508 -15.50 30.22 -8.87
C PHE A 508 -15.46 28.78 -9.39
N ILE A 509 -14.49 28.03 -8.91
CA ILE A 509 -14.27 26.61 -9.17
C ILE A 509 -14.61 25.77 -7.95
N ASN A 510 -14.85 24.49 -8.17
CA ASN A 510 -15.01 23.51 -7.11
C ASN A 510 -13.67 23.30 -6.36
N PRO A 511 -13.60 23.53 -5.04
CA PRO A 511 -12.37 23.31 -4.25
C PRO A 511 -11.77 21.90 -4.29
N LEU A 512 -12.56 20.87 -4.64
CA LEU A 512 -12.11 19.48 -4.79
C LEU A 512 -11.67 19.13 -6.22
N ARG A 513 -11.73 20.07 -7.17
CA ARG A 513 -11.41 19.82 -8.59
C ARG A 513 -10.06 19.12 -8.75
N GLU A 514 -9.00 19.62 -8.12
CA GLU A 514 -7.66 19.03 -8.23
C GLU A 514 -7.57 17.68 -7.51
N PHE A 515 -8.17 17.54 -6.32
CA PHE A 515 -8.20 16.28 -5.58
C PHE A 515 -8.88 15.17 -6.39
N LEU A 516 -10.03 15.47 -7.01
CA LEU A 516 -10.81 14.50 -7.78
C LEU A 516 -10.11 14.09 -9.09
N LYS A 517 -9.25 14.94 -9.67
CA LYS A 517 -8.49 14.58 -10.89
C LYS A 517 -7.54 13.40 -10.68
N HIS A 518 -7.05 13.19 -9.47
CA HIS A 518 -6.11 12.09 -9.18
C HIS A 518 -6.75 10.69 -9.28
N TYR A 519 -8.08 10.61 -9.24
CA TYR A 519 -8.80 9.34 -9.43
C TYR A 519 -8.81 8.92 -10.90
N THR A 520 -8.04 7.88 -11.20
CA THR A 520 -7.84 7.27 -12.53
C THR A 520 -8.22 5.78 -12.49
N PHE A 521 -8.98 5.31 -13.49
CA PHE A 521 -9.50 3.93 -13.56
C PHE A 521 -9.22 3.34 -14.95
N GLU A 522 -8.01 2.83 -15.11
CA GLU A 522 -7.45 2.40 -16.41
C GLU A 522 -7.50 0.88 -16.64
N ASP A 523 -7.74 0.08 -15.60
CA ASP A 523 -7.82 -1.37 -15.70
C ASP A 523 -8.99 -1.78 -16.60
N LYS A 524 -8.72 -2.66 -17.57
CA LYS A 524 -9.76 -3.15 -18.50
C LYS A 524 -10.57 -4.32 -17.92
N ASN A 525 -9.94 -5.16 -17.11
CA ASN A 525 -10.52 -6.40 -16.58
C ASN A 525 -9.97 -6.67 -15.18
N ARG A 526 -10.25 -5.77 -14.23
CA ARG A 526 -9.76 -5.89 -12.87
C ARG A 526 -10.44 -7.08 -12.17
N GLN A 527 -9.65 -8.06 -11.72
CA GLN A 527 -10.13 -9.22 -10.96
C GLN A 527 -9.75 -9.17 -9.47
N ARG A 528 -9.22 -8.03 -9.03
CA ARG A 528 -8.75 -7.80 -7.67
C ARG A 528 -9.51 -6.67 -7.00
N LYS A 529 -9.54 -6.71 -5.67
CA LYS A 529 -10.20 -5.70 -4.84
C LYS A 529 -9.66 -4.30 -5.12
N ILE A 530 -10.48 -3.30 -4.85
CA ILE A 530 -10.12 -1.89 -4.90
C ILE A 530 -9.90 -1.45 -3.45
N GLU A 531 -8.68 -1.09 -3.12
CA GLU A 531 -8.24 -0.75 -1.77
C GLU A 531 -7.84 0.74 -1.75
N PHE A 532 -8.75 1.61 -1.30
CA PHE A 532 -8.48 2.98 -0.93
C PHE A 532 -7.95 3.05 0.50
N ASP A 533 -7.13 4.05 0.81
CA ASP A 533 -6.44 4.10 2.10
C ASP A 533 -7.38 4.13 3.30
N TYR A 534 -8.47 4.89 3.22
CA TYR A 534 -9.45 5.02 4.30
C TYR A 534 -10.77 5.60 3.78
N PRO A 535 -11.88 5.35 4.48
CA PRO A 535 -13.15 6.02 4.20
C PRO A 535 -13.12 7.47 4.68
N TYR A 536 -13.74 8.37 3.92
CA TYR A 536 -13.74 9.80 4.25
C TYR A 536 -14.98 10.57 3.78
N LEU A 537 -15.19 11.73 4.40
CA LEU A 537 -16.22 12.72 4.06
C LEU A 537 -15.62 14.12 3.89
N PHE A 538 -15.87 14.76 2.76
CA PHE A 538 -15.67 16.20 2.57
C PHE A 538 -16.99 16.94 2.71
N ASN A 539 -16.99 18.04 3.48
CA ASN A 539 -18.09 19.01 3.56
C ASN A 539 -17.53 20.43 3.35
N ILE A 540 -17.80 21.05 2.21
CA ILE A 540 -17.20 22.34 1.85
C ILE A 540 -18.30 23.36 1.61
N GLN A 541 -18.14 24.52 2.22
CA GLN A 541 -18.99 25.68 2.04
C GLN A 541 -18.17 26.88 1.60
N VAL A 542 -18.57 27.49 0.50
CA VAL A 542 -17.99 28.73 -0.01
C VAL A 542 -19.09 29.80 0.01
N LYS A 543 -18.77 30.97 0.55
CA LYS A 543 -19.63 32.15 0.55
C LYS A 543 -18.87 33.33 -0.04
N SER A 544 -19.52 34.09 -0.90
CA SER A 544 -18.95 35.31 -1.45
C SER A 544 -20.00 36.40 -1.54
N LYS A 545 -19.69 37.59 -1.00
CA LYS A 545 -20.53 38.77 -1.23
C LYS A 545 -20.42 39.19 -2.69
N ILE A 546 -21.55 39.47 -3.32
CA ILE A 546 -21.57 39.96 -4.69
C ILE A 546 -21.27 41.48 -4.63
N PRO A 547 -20.16 41.97 -5.20
CA PRO A 547 -19.86 43.39 -5.22
C PRO A 547 -20.86 44.15 -6.09
N GLU A 548 -21.02 45.45 -5.83
CA GLU A 548 -21.89 46.31 -6.62
C GLU A 548 -21.48 46.31 -8.10
N GLY A 549 -22.47 46.30 -9.00
CA GLY A 549 -22.23 46.23 -10.45
C GLY A 549 -21.91 44.84 -10.99
N TYR A 550 -21.91 43.79 -10.16
CA TYR A 550 -21.75 42.40 -10.60
C TYR A 550 -23.03 41.60 -10.46
N GLU A 551 -23.13 40.55 -11.27
CA GLU A 551 -24.12 39.49 -11.18
C GLU A 551 -23.45 38.12 -11.22
N VAL A 552 -24.12 37.10 -10.68
CA VAL A 552 -23.63 35.73 -10.68
C VAL A 552 -24.44 34.92 -11.68
N VAL A 553 -23.74 34.27 -12.61
CA VAL A 553 -24.32 33.37 -13.60
C VAL A 553 -24.05 31.94 -13.16
N ILE A 554 -25.13 31.21 -12.86
CA ILE A 554 -25.10 29.80 -12.48
C ILE A 554 -25.81 29.03 -13.59
N ASP A 555 -25.10 28.09 -14.22
CA ASP A 555 -25.72 27.17 -15.17
C ASP A 555 -26.76 26.30 -14.44
N GLU A 556 -27.93 26.09 -15.04
CA GLU A 556 -28.99 25.23 -14.48
C GLU A 556 -28.49 23.81 -14.20
N LYS A 557 -27.50 23.34 -14.97
CA LYS A 557 -26.84 22.04 -14.82
C LYS A 557 -25.72 22.04 -13.78
N TYR A 558 -25.44 23.16 -13.09
CA TYR A 558 -24.41 23.20 -12.05
C TYR A 558 -24.76 22.29 -10.88
N LYS A 559 -26.04 22.29 -10.47
CA LYS A 559 -26.52 21.45 -9.38
C LYS A 559 -26.43 19.97 -9.78
N ALA A 560 -25.74 19.19 -8.96
CA ALA A 560 -25.63 17.75 -9.14
C ALA A 560 -25.72 17.01 -7.82
N HIS A 561 -26.34 15.83 -7.86
CA HIS A 561 -26.39 14.88 -6.76
C HIS A 561 -26.25 13.48 -7.35
N HIS A 562 -25.15 12.81 -7.03
CA HIS A 562 -24.86 11.46 -7.45
C HIS A 562 -24.71 10.59 -6.21
N LYS A 563 -25.60 9.61 -6.08
CA LYS A 563 -25.55 8.59 -5.04
C LYS A 563 -25.71 7.23 -5.69
N ILE A 564 -24.87 6.27 -5.30
CA ILE A 564 -24.91 4.91 -5.83
C ILE A 564 -25.12 3.88 -4.71
N GLU A 565 -25.45 2.64 -5.07
CA GLU A 565 -25.79 1.58 -4.11
C GLU A 565 -24.65 1.27 -3.12
N LEU A 566 -23.40 1.49 -3.56
CA LEU A 566 -22.19 1.38 -2.74
C LEU A 566 -22.09 2.44 -1.63
N GLY A 567 -23.06 3.35 -1.50
CA GLY A 567 -23.09 4.41 -0.50
C GLY A 567 -22.19 5.60 -0.81
N LEU A 568 -21.44 5.58 -1.93
CA LEU A 568 -20.72 6.76 -2.40
C LEU A 568 -21.71 7.86 -2.74
N GLU A 569 -21.39 9.08 -2.33
CA GLU A 569 -22.27 10.23 -2.49
C GLU A 569 -21.45 11.47 -2.85
N TYR A 570 -21.89 12.17 -3.89
CA TYR A 570 -21.34 13.44 -4.31
C TYR A 570 -22.48 14.43 -4.53
N TYR A 571 -22.32 15.63 -3.99
CA TYR A 571 -23.29 16.71 -4.13
C TYR A 571 -22.54 18.01 -4.39
N GLN A 572 -23.05 18.81 -5.33
CA GLN A 572 -22.67 20.21 -5.48
C GLN A 572 -23.89 21.07 -5.80
N GLU A 573 -23.99 22.25 -5.20
CA GLU A 573 -25.02 23.24 -5.51
C GLU A 573 -24.45 24.65 -5.34
N ALA A 574 -24.84 25.54 -6.24
CA ALA A 574 -24.61 26.96 -6.10
C ALA A 574 -25.95 27.70 -6.14
N LYS A 575 -26.07 28.75 -5.32
CA LYS A 575 -27.23 29.63 -5.31
C LYS A 575 -26.85 31.04 -4.88
N VAL A 576 -27.62 32.01 -5.36
CA VAL A 576 -27.59 33.37 -4.82
C VAL A 576 -28.67 33.50 -3.76
N LYS A 577 -28.30 33.90 -2.55
CA LYS A 577 -29.23 34.17 -1.45
C LYS A 577 -28.71 35.36 -0.65
N ASP A 578 -29.61 36.30 -0.33
CA ASP A 578 -29.30 37.48 0.50
C ASP A 578 -28.08 38.29 -0.01
N GLY A 579 -27.97 38.44 -1.33
CA GLY A 579 -26.86 39.17 -1.98
C GLY A 579 -25.51 38.44 -1.95
N GLN A 580 -25.50 37.14 -1.63
CA GLN A 580 -24.29 36.31 -1.58
C GLN A 580 -24.40 35.12 -2.52
N LEU A 581 -23.30 34.78 -3.18
CA LEU A 581 -23.09 33.46 -3.75
C LEU A 581 -22.80 32.48 -2.62
N ILE A 582 -23.53 31.36 -2.60
CA ILE A 582 -23.30 30.22 -1.71
C ILE A 582 -23.06 28.99 -2.58
N LEU A 583 -21.89 28.38 -2.43
CA LEU A 583 -21.53 27.09 -3.02
C LEU A 583 -21.38 26.06 -1.90
N ALA A 584 -22.04 24.92 -2.05
CA ALA A 584 -21.97 23.79 -1.12
C ALA A 584 -21.55 22.53 -1.88
N ILE A 585 -20.53 21.83 -1.36
CA ILE A 585 -19.99 20.60 -1.95
C ILE A 585 -19.87 19.54 -0.86
N GLN A 586 -20.28 18.32 -1.17
CA GLN A 586 -20.11 17.16 -0.31
C GLN A 586 -19.57 15.99 -1.13
N PHE A 587 -18.63 15.25 -0.57
CA PHE A 587 -18.13 14.00 -1.16
C PHE A 587 -17.87 12.95 -0.09
N LEU A 588 -18.59 11.83 -0.16
CA LEU A 588 -18.48 10.68 0.73
C LEU A 588 -17.91 9.47 -0.01
N LEU A 589 -16.80 8.94 0.52
CA LEU A 589 -16.28 7.60 0.26
C LEU A 589 -16.50 6.77 1.54
N PRO A 590 -17.56 5.95 1.63
CA PRO A 590 -17.96 5.34 2.90
C PRO A 590 -17.09 4.15 3.32
N GLU A 591 -16.38 3.51 2.38
CA GLU A 591 -15.58 2.32 2.62
C GLU A 591 -14.19 2.44 1.99
N GLY A 592 -13.18 1.85 2.65
CA GLY A 592 -11.82 1.78 2.11
C GLY A 592 -11.62 0.62 1.13
N VAL A 593 -12.49 -0.40 1.12
CA VAL A 593 -12.28 -1.59 0.31
C VAL A 593 -13.55 -1.99 -0.42
N TYR A 594 -13.43 -2.25 -1.72
CA TYR A 594 -14.51 -2.75 -2.57
C TYR A 594 -14.08 -4.03 -3.31
N GLU A 595 -15.02 -4.95 -3.53
CA GLU A 595 -14.77 -6.16 -4.32
C GLU A 595 -14.54 -5.83 -5.81
N ALA A 596 -13.85 -6.74 -6.52
CA ALA A 596 -13.41 -6.51 -7.90
C ALA A 596 -14.57 -6.19 -8.87
N GLU A 597 -15.73 -6.83 -8.67
CA GLU A 597 -16.94 -6.68 -9.47
C GLU A 597 -17.49 -5.25 -9.43
N LYS A 598 -17.12 -4.47 -8.40
CA LYS A 598 -17.55 -3.08 -8.22
C LYS A 598 -16.70 -2.07 -8.99
N TYR A 599 -15.63 -2.51 -9.66
CA TYR A 599 -14.72 -1.61 -10.37
C TYR A 599 -15.40 -0.70 -11.39
N ASN A 600 -16.28 -1.26 -12.23
CA ASN A 600 -16.95 -0.49 -13.27
C ASN A 600 -17.94 0.53 -12.68
N GLU A 601 -18.62 0.18 -11.59
CA GLU A 601 -19.54 1.07 -10.88
C GLU A 601 -18.77 2.27 -10.28
N LEU A 602 -17.65 2.00 -9.60
CA LEU A 602 -16.74 3.02 -9.07
C LEU A 602 -16.18 3.91 -10.17
N LYS A 603 -15.68 3.31 -11.27
CA LYS A 603 -15.15 4.05 -12.42
C LYS A 603 -16.17 5.05 -12.96
N GLN A 604 -17.41 4.61 -13.22
CA GLN A 604 -18.47 5.48 -13.72
C GLN A 604 -18.81 6.60 -12.73
N PHE A 605 -18.83 6.31 -11.43
CA PHE A 605 -19.06 7.32 -10.40
C PHE A 605 -17.96 8.40 -10.42
N PHE A 606 -16.69 8.00 -10.36
CA PHE A 606 -15.56 8.93 -10.37
C PHE A 606 -15.46 9.73 -11.69
N GLU A 607 -15.76 9.11 -12.83
CA GLU A 607 -15.82 9.82 -14.12
C GLU A 607 -16.92 10.90 -14.14
N LYS A 608 -18.12 10.59 -13.62
CA LYS A 608 -19.22 11.55 -13.51
C LYS A 608 -18.86 12.74 -12.61
N ILE A 609 -18.40 12.48 -11.38
CA ILE A 609 -18.12 13.58 -10.43
C ILE A 609 -16.95 14.46 -10.90
N LYS A 610 -16.00 13.94 -11.67
CA LYS A 610 -14.94 14.74 -12.30
C LYS A 610 -15.51 15.72 -13.33
N ILE A 611 -16.50 15.32 -14.12
CA ILE A 611 -17.21 16.20 -15.06
C ILE A 611 -17.98 17.28 -14.29
N GLU A 612 -18.60 16.91 -13.17
CA GLU A 612 -19.29 17.87 -12.30
C GLU A 612 -18.35 18.89 -11.66
N ALA A 613 -17.22 18.44 -11.13
CA ALA A 613 -16.26 19.27 -10.41
C ALA A 613 -15.49 20.28 -11.30
N VAL A 614 -15.49 20.11 -12.62
CA VAL A 614 -14.89 21.08 -13.55
C VAL A 614 -15.86 22.18 -13.98
N LYS A 615 -17.14 22.13 -13.57
CA LYS A 615 -18.10 23.20 -13.84
C LYS A 615 -17.72 24.45 -13.05
N GLU A 616 -17.88 25.60 -13.69
CA GLU A 616 -17.45 26.89 -13.16
C GLU A 616 -18.65 27.83 -12.99
N ILE A 617 -18.56 28.75 -12.04
CA ILE A 617 -19.55 29.79 -11.80
C ILE A 617 -18.90 31.13 -12.11
N LEU A 618 -19.58 31.97 -12.89
CA LEU A 618 -19.06 33.28 -13.28
C LEU A 618 -19.74 34.37 -12.46
N MET A 619 -18.94 35.21 -11.82
CA MET A 619 -19.36 36.49 -11.27
C MET A 619 -18.89 37.59 -12.23
N LYS A 620 -19.78 38.11 -13.07
CA LYS A 620 -19.45 39.05 -14.16
C LYS A 620 -20.06 40.42 -13.91
N LYS A 621 -19.50 41.46 -14.52
CA LYS A 621 -20.13 42.79 -14.52
C LYS A 621 -21.49 42.74 -15.23
N LYS A 622 -22.44 43.50 -14.69
CA LYS A 622 -23.76 43.71 -15.29
C LYS A 622 -23.69 44.47 -16.60
#